data_AF-A0A4R9LV08-F1
#
_entry.id   AF-A0A4R9LV08-F1
#
_cell.length_a   1.000
_cell.length_b   1.000
_cell.length_c   1.000
_cell.angle_alpha   90.00
_cell.angle_beta   90.00
_cell.angle_gamma   90.00
#
_symmetry.space_group_name_H-M   'P 1'
#
loop_
_entity.id
_entity.type
_entity.pdbx_description
1 polymer ?
#
loop_
_entity_poly.entity_id
_entity_poly.type
_entity_poly.pdbx_seq_one_letter_code
_entity_poly.pdbx_strand_id
1 'polypeptide(L)'
;METTISTPGAWTYFIGSYAYYLPFVLTSIWAPIALFDLSGKKDLSSSKIYLWALAILIVPIFGGGAYLLFGESGFDKKFRLTAVLGGLAVLLVVWILSILSQI
;
A
#
# COMPACT_ATOMS: atom_id res chain seq x y z
N MET A 1 21.78 -28.77 25.74
CA MET A 1 21.46 -28.67 24.31
C MET A 1 21.61 -27.20 23.95
N GLU A 2 22.77 -26.79 23.44
CA GLU A 2 22.96 -25.41 23.00
C GLU A 2 22.16 -25.19 21.72
N THR A 3 21.16 -24.31 21.78
CA THR A 3 20.44 -23.85 20.60
C THR A 3 21.36 -22.88 19.86
N THR A 4 22.05 -23.35 18.83
CA THR A 4 22.72 -22.47 17.87
C THR A 4 21.65 -21.64 17.17
N ILE A 5 21.53 -20.36 17.54
CA ILE A 5 20.66 -19.42 16.84
C ILE A 5 21.31 -19.15 15.49
N SER A 6 20.70 -19.66 14.42
CA SER A 6 21.09 -19.36 13.04
C SER A 6 20.81 -17.89 12.76
N THR A 7 21.86 -17.08 12.67
CA THR A 7 21.74 -15.66 12.32
C THR A 7 21.45 -15.52 10.82
N PRO A 8 20.35 -14.87 10.41
CA PRO A 8 20.08 -14.62 9.00
C PRO A 8 21.22 -13.83 8.35
N GLY A 9 21.54 -14.15 7.09
CA GLY A 9 22.51 -13.38 6.32
C GLY A 9 22.05 -11.94 6.08
N ALA A 10 22.99 -11.05 5.75
CA ALA A 10 22.69 -9.63 5.51
C ALA A 10 21.62 -9.42 4.42
N TRP A 11 21.62 -10.26 3.37
CA TRP A 11 20.62 -10.23 2.31
C TRP A 11 19.20 -10.54 2.82
N THR A 12 19.04 -11.65 3.56
CA THR A 12 17.77 -12.06 4.17
C THR A 12 17.24 -10.99 5.12
N TYR A 13 18.12 -10.37 5.91
CA TYR A 13 17.75 -9.23 6.77
C TYR A 13 17.27 -8.03 5.97
N PHE A 14 17.99 -7.64 4.93
CA PHE A 14 17.65 -6.48 4.10
C PHE A 14 16.30 -6.66 3.40
N ILE A 15 16.12 -7.78 2.69
CA ILE A 15 14.90 -8.01 1.92
C ILE A 15 13.70 -8.24 2.83
N GLY A 16 13.89 -8.93 3.97
CA GLY A 16 12.83 -9.12 4.97
C GLY A 16 12.40 -7.80 5.60
N SER A 17 13.35 -6.92 5.92
CA SER A 17 13.06 -5.57 6.41
C SER A 17 12.32 -4.75 5.36
N TYR A 18 12.77 -4.80 4.10
CA TYR A 18 12.11 -4.08 3.01
C TYR A 18 10.67 -4.59 2.77
N ALA A 19 10.48 -5.91 2.74
CA ALA A 19 9.17 -6.56 2.65
C ALA A 19 8.22 -6.14 3.78
N TYR A 20 8.76 -6.00 4.99
CA TYR A 20 8.00 -5.57 6.17
C TYR A 20 7.59 -4.09 6.09
N TYR A 21 8.50 -3.19 5.69
CA TYR A 21 8.23 -1.75 5.68
C TYR A 21 7.43 -1.28 4.46
N LEU A 22 7.52 -1.98 3.33
CA LEU A 22 6.89 -1.57 2.07
C LEU A 22 5.37 -1.34 2.18
N PRO A 23 4.57 -2.18 2.89
CA PRO A 23 3.16 -1.88 3.15
C PRO A 23 2.92 -0.51 3.81
N PHE A 24 3.77 -0.12 4.76
CA PHE A 24 3.65 1.16 5.46
C PHE A 24 4.02 2.33 4.55
N VAL A 25 4.99 2.14 3.66
CA VAL A 25 5.32 3.12 2.61
C VAL A 25 4.15 3.30 1.64
N LEU A 26 3.53 2.20 1.19
CA LEU A 26 2.34 2.31 0.33
C LEU A 26 1.17 2.99 1.04
N THR A 27 0.98 2.69 2.33
CA THR A 27 0.00 3.37 3.18
C THR A 27 0.25 4.88 3.25
N SER A 28 1.50 5.31 3.51
CA SER A 28 1.86 6.72 3.65
C SER A 28 1.79 7.50 2.34
N ILE A 29 1.70 6.82 1.20
CA ILE A 29 1.51 7.43 -0.12
C ILE A 29 0.03 7.42 -0.49
N TRP A 30 -0.60 6.25 -0.53
CA TRP A 30 -1.95 6.11 -1.09
C TRP A 30 -3.02 6.75 -0.20
N ALA A 31 -2.95 6.59 1.12
CA ALA A 31 -4.00 7.12 1.99
C ALA A 31 -4.04 8.66 2.01
N PRO A 32 -2.91 9.39 2.17
CA PRO A 32 -2.95 10.86 2.12
C PRO A 32 -3.37 11.41 0.76
N ILE A 33 -2.90 10.83 -0.34
CA ILE A 33 -3.27 11.27 -1.69
C ILE A 33 -4.77 11.01 -1.94
N ALA A 34 -5.30 9.87 -1.49
CA ALA A 34 -6.71 9.56 -1.59
C ALA A 34 -7.58 10.52 -0.78
N LEU A 35 -7.23 10.79 0.49
CA LEU A 35 -7.96 11.74 1.33
C LEU A 35 -7.89 13.17 0.79
N PHE A 36 -6.73 13.57 0.26
CA PHE A 36 -6.56 14.87 -0.36
C PHE A 36 -7.47 15.03 -1.58
N ASP A 37 -7.47 14.08 -2.50
CA ASP A 37 -8.35 14.11 -3.67
C ASP A 37 -9.84 14.05 -3.28
N LEU A 38 -10.18 13.23 -2.26
CA LEU A 38 -11.54 13.14 -1.73
C LEU A 38 -12.02 14.47 -1.13
N SER A 39 -11.14 15.18 -0.41
CA SER A 39 -11.47 16.47 0.22
C SER A 39 -11.86 17.56 -0.79
N GLY A 40 -11.39 17.44 -2.04
CA GLY A 40 -11.71 18.36 -3.12
C GLY A 40 -13.02 18.05 -3.86
N LYS A 41 -13.70 16.94 -3.55
CA LYS A 41 -14.89 16.49 -4.28
C LYS A 41 -16.13 17.29 -3.89
N LYS A 42 -16.65 18.08 -4.84
CA LYS A 42 -17.89 18.85 -4.69
C LYS A 42 -19.12 18.15 -5.25
N ASP A 43 -18.92 17.26 -6.23
CA ASP A 43 -20.01 16.58 -6.94
C ASP A 43 -20.43 15.25 -6.30
N LEU A 44 -19.70 14.80 -5.26
CA LEU A 44 -20.05 13.59 -4.52
C LEU A 44 -21.05 13.90 -3.40
N SER A 45 -22.04 13.03 -3.24
CA SER A 45 -22.93 13.06 -2.07
C SER A 45 -22.14 12.90 -0.77
N SER A 46 -22.59 13.54 0.32
CA SER A 46 -21.95 13.45 1.64
C SER A 46 -21.75 12.00 2.11
N SER A 47 -22.72 11.10 1.88
CA SER A 47 -22.61 9.69 2.25
C SER A 47 -21.46 8.97 1.54
N LYS A 48 -21.27 9.21 0.23
CA LYS A 48 -20.12 8.66 -0.52
C LYS A 48 -18.80 9.18 0.03
N ILE A 49 -18.73 10.47 0.39
CA ILE A 49 -17.53 11.06 0.98
C ILE A 49 -17.19 10.37 2.30
N TYR A 50 -18.17 10.21 3.19
CA TYR A 50 -17.94 9.54 4.48
C TYR A 50 -17.57 8.06 4.31
N LEU A 51 -18.20 7.33 3.39
CA LEU A 51 -17.87 5.93 3.15
C LEU A 51 -16.43 5.75 2.65
N TRP A 52 -15.99 6.60 1.72
CA TRP A 52 -14.61 6.54 1.23
C TRP A 52 -13.61 6.98 2.29
N ALA A 53 -13.89 8.05 3.03
CA ALA A 53 -13.04 8.47 4.14
C ALA A 53 -12.90 7.36 5.18
N LEU A 54 -14.01 6.71 5.56
CA LEU A 54 -14.00 5.59 6.49
C LEU A 54 -13.19 4.40 5.96
N ALA A 55 -13.38 4.02 4.69
CA ALA A 55 -12.63 2.94 4.06
C ALA A 55 -11.11 3.22 4.07
N ILE A 56 -10.70 4.45 3.75
CA ILE A 56 -9.29 4.87 3.75
C ILE A 56 -8.72 4.87 5.18
N LEU A 57 -9.48 5.31 6.17
CA LEU A 57 -9.00 5.39 7.56
C LEU A 57 -8.92 4.02 8.25
N ILE A 58 -9.88 3.11 8.01
CA ILE A 58 -9.90 1.78 8.62
C ILE A 58 -8.84 0.87 7.99
N VAL A 59 -8.69 0.92 6.66
CA VAL A 59 -7.78 0.03 5.93
C VAL A 59 -6.92 0.84 4.94
N PRO A 60 -5.88 1.56 5.39
CA PRO A 60 -5.20 2.57 4.59
C PRO A 60 -4.64 2.09 3.24
N ILE A 61 -4.01 0.92 3.19
CA ILE A 61 -3.56 0.32 1.92
C ILE A 61 -4.73 0.06 0.99
N PHE A 62 -5.73 -0.70 1.46
CA PHE A 62 -6.79 -1.19 0.57
C PHE A 62 -7.81 -0.11 0.27
N GLY A 63 -8.20 0.69 1.25
CA GLY A 63 -9.09 1.84 1.11
C GLY A 63 -8.48 2.95 0.26
N GLY A 64 -7.22 3.31 0.50
CA GLY A 64 -6.49 4.30 -0.32
C GLY A 64 -6.35 3.84 -1.77
N GLY A 65 -5.85 2.60 -1.97
CA GLY A 65 -5.71 2.01 -3.30
C GLY A 65 -7.05 1.85 -4.03
N ALA A 66 -8.10 1.35 -3.35
CA ALA A 66 -9.42 1.18 -3.93
C ALA A 66 -10.07 2.52 -4.29
N TYR A 67 -9.93 3.54 -3.45
CA TYR A 67 -10.42 4.88 -3.76
C TYR A 67 -9.74 5.44 -5.02
N LEU A 68 -8.41 5.31 -5.13
CA LEU A 68 -7.69 5.77 -6.31
C LEU A 68 -8.12 5.03 -7.59
N LEU A 69 -8.55 3.77 -7.50
CA LEU A 69 -9.00 3.01 -8.67
C LEU A 69 -10.49 3.24 -9.00
N PHE A 70 -11.35 3.38 -7.99
CA PHE A 70 -12.80 3.29 -8.14
C PHE A 70 -13.59 4.48 -7.58
N GLY A 71 -12.98 5.30 -6.72
CA GLY A 71 -13.63 6.40 -5.99
C GLY A 71 -13.87 7.68 -6.78
N GLU A 72 -14.09 7.58 -8.10
CA GLU A 72 -14.27 8.73 -8.98
C GLU A 72 -13.10 9.73 -8.89
N SER A 73 -11.89 9.25 -8.58
CA SER A 73 -10.72 10.10 -8.29
C SER A 73 -10.37 11.05 -9.44
N GLY A 74 -10.00 12.30 -9.11
CA GLY A 74 -9.71 13.36 -10.09
C GLY A 74 -8.36 13.22 -10.81
N PHE A 75 -7.48 12.33 -10.36
CA PHE A 75 -6.20 12.07 -11.02
C PHE A 75 -6.36 11.38 -12.37
N ASP A 76 -5.35 11.56 -13.25
CA ASP A 76 -5.29 10.87 -14.54
C ASP A 76 -5.33 9.34 -14.37
N LYS A 77 -5.99 8.65 -15.31
CA LYS A 77 -6.16 7.19 -15.26
C LYS A 77 -4.82 6.45 -15.25
N LYS A 78 -3.84 6.88 -16.04
CA LYS A 78 -2.52 6.22 -16.07
C LYS A 78 -1.80 6.40 -14.75
N PHE A 79 -1.86 7.60 -14.16
CA PHE A 79 -1.28 7.83 -12.84
C PHE A 79 -1.87 6.89 -11.78
N ARG A 80 -3.21 6.81 -11.68
CA ARG A 80 -3.89 5.97 -10.68
C ARG A 80 -3.53 4.48 -10.86
N LEU A 81 -3.54 4.00 -12.10
CA LEU A 81 -3.17 2.61 -12.39
C LEU A 81 -1.70 2.32 -12.06
N THR A 82 -0.78 3.17 -12.48
CA THR A 82 0.65 2.98 -12.19
C THR A 82 0.94 3.08 -10.69
N ALA A 83 0.35 4.04 -9.99
CA ALA A 83 0.55 4.22 -8.56
C ALA A 83 0.05 3.01 -7.76
N VAL A 84 -1.13 2.49 -8.09
CA VAL A 84 -1.74 1.37 -7.36
C VAL A 84 -1.19 0.03 -7.83
N LEU A 85 -1.30 -0.30 -9.12
CA LEU A 85 -0.86 -1.59 -9.65
C LEU A 85 0.66 -1.75 -9.62
N GLY A 86 1.41 -0.67 -9.87
CA GLY A 86 2.86 -0.68 -9.73
C GLY A 86 3.30 -0.90 -8.29
N GLY A 87 2.67 -0.21 -7.33
CA GLY A 87 2.95 -0.43 -5.92
C GLY A 87 2.60 -1.85 -5.45
N LEU A 88 1.45 -2.39 -5.88
CA LEU A 88 1.07 -3.79 -5.61
C LEU A 88 2.06 -4.78 -6.25
N ALA A 89 2.49 -4.54 -7.49
CA ALA A 89 3.45 -5.40 -8.16
C ALA A 89 4.80 -5.42 -7.41
N VAL A 90 5.32 -4.26 -7.00
CA VAL A 90 6.54 -4.18 -6.20
C VAL A 90 6.36 -4.88 -4.85
N LEU A 91 5.21 -4.71 -4.19
CA LEU A 91 4.90 -5.40 -2.94
C LEU A 91 4.99 -6.92 -3.09
N LEU A 92 4.33 -7.47 -4.11
CA LEU A 92 4.32 -8.90 -4.38
C LEU A 92 5.73 -9.42 -4.71
N VAL A 93 6.47 -8.72 -5.57
CA VAL A 93 7.83 -9.10 -5.94
C VAL A 93 8.73 -9.15 -4.71
N VAL A 94 8.69 -8.12 -3.87
CA VAL A 94 9.53 -8.03 -2.67
C VAL A 94 9.15 -9.10 -1.65
N TRP A 95 7.86 -9.38 -1.45
CA TRP A 95 7.41 -10.46 -0.58
C TRP A 95 7.88 -11.84 -1.07
N ILE A 96 7.77 -12.10 -2.39
CA ILE A 96 8.27 -13.35 -2.99
C ILE A 96 9.78 -13.47 -2.77
N LEU A 97 10.55 -12.42 -3.05
CA LEU A 97 12.00 -12.41 -2.82
C LEU A 97 12.36 -12.62 -1.35
N SER A 98 11.57 -12.06 -0.43
CA SER A 98 11.77 -12.28 1.01
C SER A 98 11.57 -13.74 1.39
N ILE A 99 10.52 -14.40 0.89
CA ILE A 99 10.27 -15.82 1.15
C ILE A 99 11.41 -16.67 0.56
N LEU A 100 11.81 -16.40 -0.68
CA LEU A 100 12.90 -17.12 -1.34
C LEU A 100 14.26 -16.94 -0.65
N SER A 101 14.48 -15.82 0.06
CA SER A 101 15.72 -15.56 0.80
C SER A 101 15.86 -16.35 2.11
N GLN A 102 14.81 -17.06 2.52
CA GLN A 102 14.76 -17.85 3.75
C GLN A 102 14.93 -19.36 3.50
N ILE A 103 14.92 -19.78 2.23
CA ILE A 103 15.13 -21.16 1.76
C ILE A 103 16.62 -21.37 1.49
#